data_AF-F2I0M1-F1
#
_entry.id   AF-F2I0M1-F1
#
_cell.length_a   1.000
_cell.length_b   1.000
_cell.length_c   1.000
_cell.angle_alpha   90.00
_cell.angle_beta   90.00
_cell.angle_gamma   90.00
#
_symmetry.space_group_name_H-M   'P 1'
#
loop_
_entity.id
_entity.type
_entity.pdbx_description
1 polymer ?
#
loop_
_entity_poly.entity_id
_entity_poly.type
_entity_poly.pdbx_seq_one_letter_code
_entity_poly.pdbx_strand_id
1 'polypeptide(L)'
;MPKKYVASLFFLFLGLISIHFLKNETREMEVKIEKLSKNISYLKQDLEVEKLEFYYLSNPERVSKLAQEYLPKDYISLFPNQLTINEKK
;
A
#
# COMPACT_ATOMS: atom_id res chain seq x y z
N MET A 1 16.60 -57.38 -18.86
CA MET A 1 17.34 -56.34 -18.10
C MET A 1 17.42 -56.75 -16.63
N PRO A 2 18.56 -56.56 -15.95
CA PRO A 2 18.66 -56.84 -14.52
C PRO A 2 17.71 -55.94 -13.72
N LYS A 3 16.98 -56.50 -12.74
CA LYS A 3 15.96 -55.80 -11.91
C LYS A 3 16.41 -54.43 -11.37
N LYS A 4 17.70 -54.32 -11.02
CA LYS A 4 18.34 -53.07 -10.54
C LYS A 4 18.28 -51.90 -11.54
N TYR A 5 18.40 -52.17 -12.85
CA TYR A 5 18.33 -51.12 -13.87
C TYR A 5 16.89 -50.67 -14.11
N VAL A 6 15.92 -51.57 -13.99
CA VAL A 6 14.49 -51.23 -14.09
C VAL A 6 14.07 -50.32 -12.93
N ALA A 7 14.51 -50.64 -11.70
CA ALA A 7 14.26 -49.79 -10.53
C ALA A 7 14.92 -48.40 -10.66
N SER A 8 16.18 -48.35 -11.10
CA SER A 8 16.87 -47.08 -11.34
C SER A 8 16.17 -46.22 -12.39
N LEU A 9 15.73 -46.83 -13.50
CA LEU A 9 15.01 -46.14 -14.56
C LEU A 9 13.66 -45.61 -14.07
N PHE A 10 12.95 -46.37 -13.24
CA PHE A 10 11.71 -45.93 -12.60
C PHE A 10 11.92 -44.69 -11.73
N PHE A 11 12.93 -44.68 -10.85
CA PHE A 11 13.25 -43.51 -10.03
C PHE A 11 13.64 -42.30 -10.87
N LEU A 12 14.36 -42.50 -11.97
CA LEU A 12 14.72 -41.43 -12.88
C LEU A 12 13.48 -40.79 -13.52
N PHE A 13 12.53 -41.60 -14.01
CA PHE A 13 11.27 -41.08 -14.55
C PHE A 13 10.44 -40.35 -13.48
N LEU A 14 10.37 -40.91 -12.27
CA LEU A 14 9.64 -40.30 -11.17
C LEU A 14 10.23 -38.94 -10.77
N GLY A 15 11.56 -38.84 -10.76
CA GLY A 15 12.29 -37.59 -10.54
C GLY A 15 12.00 -36.55 -11.62
N LEU A 16 12.03 -36.94 -12.90
CA LEU A 16 11.74 -36.03 -14.02
C LEU A 16 10.31 -35.45 -13.96
N ILE A 17 9.31 -36.30 -13.67
CA ILE A 17 7.92 -35.86 -13.53
C ILE A 17 7.78 -34.92 -12.34
N SER A 18 8.40 -35.26 -11.20
CA SER A 18 8.35 -34.46 -9.98
C SER A 18 8.96 -33.07 -10.19
N ILE A 19 10.09 -32.97 -10.89
CA ILE A 19 10.74 -31.70 -11.21
C ILE A 19 9.80 -30.82 -12.04
N HIS A 20 9.12 -31.39 -13.04
CA HIS A 20 8.22 -30.62 -13.89
C HIS A 20 7.02 -30.08 -13.10
N PHE A 21 6.44 -30.91 -12.22
CA PHE A 21 5.35 -30.48 -11.34
C PHE A 21 5.80 -29.36 -10.40
N LEU A 22 6.92 -29.56 -9.71
CA LEU A 22 7.44 -28.58 -8.75
C LEU A 22 7.82 -27.25 -9.44
N LYS A 23 8.40 -27.32 -10.65
CA LYS A 23 8.71 -26.14 -11.46
C LYS A 23 7.45 -25.35 -11.82
N ASN A 24 6.35 -26.04 -12.15
CA ASN A 24 5.10 -25.38 -12.50
C ASN A 24 4.48 -24.66 -11.30
N GLU A 25 4.38 -25.34 -10.16
CA GLU A 25 3.88 -24.75 -8.91
C GLU A 25 4.74 -23.58 -8.45
N THR A 26 6.07 -23.71 -8.54
CA THR A 26 6.99 -22.63 -8.20
C THR A 26 6.78 -21.42 -9.09
N ARG A 27 6.62 -21.60 -10.40
CA ARG A 27 6.34 -20.51 -11.34
C ARG A 27 5.03 -19.80 -11.02
N GLU A 28 3.97 -20.54 -10.68
CA GLU A 28 2.70 -19.93 -10.31
C GLU A 28 2.83 -19.09 -9.02
N MET A 29 3.56 -19.61 -8.04
CA MET A 29 3.84 -18.89 -6.80
C MET A 29 4.67 -17.62 -7.05
N GLU A 30 5.71 -17.68 -7.88
CA GLU A 30 6.54 -16.53 -8.26
C GLU A 30 5.70 -15.41 -8.88
N VAL A 31 4.79 -15.74 -9.81
CA VAL A 31 3.90 -14.77 -10.44
C VAL A 31 2.96 -14.12 -9.43
N LYS A 32 2.42 -14.89 -8.47
CA LYS A 32 1.58 -14.35 -7.38
C LYS A 32 2.38 -13.39 -6.50
N ILE A 33 3.60 -13.75 -6.13
CA ILE A 33 4.51 -12.92 -5.34
C ILE A 33 4.83 -11.61 -6.08
N GLU A 34 5.15 -11.70 -7.37
CA GLU A 34 5.44 -10.52 -8.20
C GLU A 34 4.24 -9.56 -8.26
N LYS A 35 3.04 -10.10 -8.50
CA LYS A 35 1.80 -9.31 -8.52
C LYS A 35 1.53 -8.64 -7.18
N LEU A 36 1.69 -9.36 -6.07
CA LEU A 36 1.50 -8.82 -4.73
C LEU A 36 2.52 -7.73 -4.41
N SER A 37 3.79 -7.95 -4.74
CA SER A 37 4.88 -6.98 -4.57
C SER A 37 4.58 -5.68 -5.33
N LYS A 38 4.16 -5.80 -6.59
CA LYS A 38 3.77 -4.65 -7.42
C LYS A 38 2.58 -3.88 -6.83
N ASN A 39 1.55 -4.59 -6.37
CA ASN A 39 0.40 -3.96 -5.72
C ASN A 39 0.79 -3.23 -4.43
N ILE A 40 1.64 -3.83 -3.59
CA ILE A 40 2.16 -3.19 -2.37
C ILE A 40 2.92 -1.91 -2.73
N SER A 41 3.75 -1.96 -3.78
CA SER A 41 4.50 -0.79 -4.24
C SER A 41 3.58 0.35 -4.69
N TYR A 42 2.53 0.04 -5.45
CA TYR A 42 1.55 1.06 -5.89
C TYR A 42 0.77 1.63 -4.71
N LEU A 43 0.23 0.79 -3.84
CA LEU A 43 -0.49 1.24 -2.65
C LEU A 43 0.37 2.12 -1.75
N LYS A 44 1.66 1.79 -1.61
CA LYS A 44 2.60 2.62 -0.85
C LYS A 44 2.80 3.99 -1.51
N GLN A 45 2.92 4.04 -2.82
CA GLN A 45 3.03 5.29 -3.56
C GLN A 45 1.78 6.15 -3.41
N ASP A 46 0.60 5.56 -3.62
CA ASP A 46 -0.69 6.25 -3.51
C ASP A 46 -0.88 6.81 -2.10
N LEU A 47 -0.54 6.03 -1.07
CA LEU A 47 -0.62 6.47 0.33
C LEU A 47 0.29 7.67 0.62
N GLU A 48 1.51 7.71 0.06
CA GLU A 48 2.40 8.86 0.26
C GLU A 48 1.87 10.13 -0.41
N VAL A 49 1.25 9.99 -1.59
CA VAL A 49 0.57 11.11 -2.27
C VAL A 49 -0.62 11.59 -1.43
N GLU A 50 -1.50 10.69 -1.00
CA GLU A 50 -2.68 11.02 -0.22
C GLU A 50 -2.33 11.67 1.12
N LYS A 51 -1.26 11.21 1.79
CA LYS A 51 -0.75 11.87 2.99
C LYS A 51 -0.33 13.30 2.70
N LEU A 52 0.44 13.53 1.62
CA LEU A 52 0.90 14.87 1.26
C LEU A 52 -0.29 15.80 0.98
N GLU A 53 -1.28 15.32 0.23
CA GLU A 53 -2.52 16.06 -0.04
C GLU A 53 -3.29 16.35 1.26
N PHE A 54 -3.43 15.37 2.14
CA PHE A 54 -4.06 15.55 3.44
C PHE A 54 -3.33 16.61 4.27
N TYR A 55 -1.99 16.57 4.36
CA TYR A 55 -1.21 17.57 5.08
C TYR A 55 -1.38 18.97 4.49
N TYR A 56 -1.42 19.09 3.16
CA TYR A 56 -1.63 20.36 2.49
C TYR A 56 -3.02 20.94 2.74
N LEU A 57 -4.07 20.11 2.65
CA LEU A 57 -5.46 20.50 2.82
C LEU A 57 -5.83 20.75 4.29
N SER A 58 -5.25 19.99 5.22
CA SER A 58 -5.48 20.12 6.66
C SER A 58 -4.65 21.21 7.33
N ASN A 59 -3.74 21.89 6.60
CA ASN A 59 -2.95 22.97 7.14
C ASN A 59 -3.84 24.05 7.78
N PRO A 60 -3.77 24.28 9.11
CA PRO A 60 -4.67 25.21 9.80
C PRO A 60 -4.66 26.63 9.26
N GLU A 61 -3.49 27.13 8.83
CA GLU A 61 -3.37 28.46 8.24
C GLU A 61 -4.15 28.56 6.93
N ARG A 62 -4.01 27.54 6.07
CA ARG A 62 -4.74 27.46 4.80
C ARG A 62 -6.24 27.32 5.04
N VAL A 63 -6.65 26.45 5.96
CA VAL A 63 -8.06 26.26 6.32
C VAL A 63 -8.64 27.56 6.85
N SER A 64 -7.93 28.28 7.74
CA SER A 64 -8.34 29.58 8.25
C SER A 64 -8.47 30.62 7.12
N LYS A 65 -7.50 30.67 6.20
CA LYS A 65 -7.55 31.59 5.05
C LYS A 65 -8.74 31.29 4.13
N LEU A 66 -8.94 30.04 3.76
CA LEU A 66 -10.08 29.61 2.96
C LEU A 66 -11.40 29.89 3.69
N ALA A 67 -11.44 29.69 5.00
CA ALA A 67 -12.61 30.01 5.79
C ALA A 67 -12.95 31.50 5.76
N GLN A 68 -11.95 32.38 5.86
CA GLN A 68 -12.16 33.82 5.76
C GLN A 68 -12.62 34.27 4.36
N GLU A 69 -12.16 33.59 3.31
CA GLU A 69 -12.47 33.92 1.92
C GLU A 69 -13.87 33.45 1.50
N TYR A 70 -14.27 32.25 1.94
CA TYR A 70 -15.47 31.58 1.44
C TYR A 70 -16.60 31.43 2.46
N LEU A 71 -16.34 31.48 3.78
CA LEU A 71 -17.41 31.42 4.77
C LEU A 71 -17.95 32.84 5.09
N PRO A 72 -19.28 33.00 5.18
CA PRO A 72 -19.89 34.23 5.67
C PRO A 72 -19.50 34.47 7.14
N LYS A 73 -19.33 35.74 7.54
CA LYS A 73 -18.85 36.15 8.88
C LYS A 73 -19.88 36.04 10.01
N ASP A 74 -20.95 35.29 9.79
CA ASP A 74 -22.06 35.08 10.71
C ASP A 74 -21.86 33.84 11.61
N TYR A 75 -20.65 33.26 11.62
CA TYR A 75 -20.31 32.15 12.48
C TYR A 75 -20.33 32.52 13.96
N ILE A 76 -21.03 31.70 14.76
CA ILE A 76 -21.06 31.79 16.22
C ILE A 76 -19.74 31.23 16.75
N SER A 77 -18.99 32.03 17.50
CA SER A 77 -17.78 31.54 18.19
C SER A 77 -18.18 30.45 19.19
N LEU A 78 -17.70 29.23 18.97
CA LEU A 78 -17.93 28.09 19.86
C LEU A 78 -17.26 28.29 21.24
N PHE A 79 -16.26 29.17 21.32
CA PHE A 79 -15.55 29.53 22.55
C PHE A 79 -15.36 31.05 22.66
N PRO A 80 -16.41 31.80 23.04
CA PRO A 80 -16.40 33.27 22.99
C PRO A 80 -15.35 33.91 23.90
N ASN A 81 -14.87 33.20 24.93
CA ASN A 81 -14.01 33.76 25.98
C ASN A 81 -12.50 33.44 25.83
N GLN A 82 -12.08 32.76 24.75
CA GLN A 82 -10.68 32.34 24.55
C GLN A 82 -9.89 33.17 23.52
N LEU A 83 -10.54 34.09 22.80
CA LEU A 83 -9.91 34.90 21.74
C LEU A 83 -9.22 36.19 22.26
N THR A 84 -9.27 36.50 23.55
CA THR A 84 -8.67 37.70 24.15
C THR A 84 -7.17 37.57 24.47
N ILE A 85 -6.44 36.71 23.75
CA ILE A 85 -5.00 36.54 23.92
C ILE A 85 -4.31 36.92 22.60
N ASN A 86 -3.69 38.12 22.57
CA ASN A 86 -2.83 38.68 21.52
C ASN A 86 -3.37 39.72 20.52
N GLU A 87 -4.21 40.66 20.96
CA GLU A 87 -4.36 41.96 20.27
C GLU A 87 -3.84 43.14 21.12
N LYS A 88 -2.62 43.01 21.67
CA LYS A 88 -1.86 44.18 22.14
C LYS A 88 -0.42 44.11 21.64
N LYS A 89 -0.17 44.80 20.54
CA LYS A 89 1.13 45.40 20.23
C LYS A 89 0.90 46.82 19.78
#